data_AF-A0A537KE69-F1
#
_entry.id   AF-A0A537KE69-F1
#
_cell.length_a   1.000
_cell.length_b   1.000
_cell.length_c   1.000
_cell.angle_alpha   90.00
_cell.angle_beta   90.00
_cell.angle_gamma   90.00
#
_symmetry.space_group_name_H-M   'P 1'
#
loop_
_entity.id
_entity.type
_entity.pdbx_description
1 polymer ?
#
loop_
_entity_poly.entity_id
_entity_poly.type
_entity_poly.pdbx_seq_one_letter_code
_entity_poly.pdbx_strand_id
1 'polypeptide(L)'
;RIKGGQLARAASPARLVTLVISDIVGSPLDAIASGPTVPDPTTFVDALAILAKYRLTDQVPPAVLATLRRGAAGEEPETPKPDDPAFARSHVTVLADNATAARAAVAEAGRLGFHALLLSTYIEGEAREVGRTLAGIAREAATTGHPVARPACIVAGGETTVTVTGNGRGGRNQEVALGAARPMAGLPGTLLVSFATDGTDGPTDAAGAVADGTTLARARARGFDPARHLAENDAYPLLDAVGDLIRIGPTNTNVNDLMLILCGEAPRAGGPTGPDTRA
;
A
#
# COMPACT_ATOMS: atom_id res chain seq x y z
N ARG A 1 -4.68 -19.13 22.31
CA ARG A 1 -5.29 -20.46 22.02
C ARG A 1 -5.23 -20.86 20.55
N ILE A 2 -5.39 -19.94 19.58
CA ILE A 2 -5.27 -20.25 18.13
C ILE A 2 -4.07 -19.57 17.45
N LYS A 3 -3.82 -18.30 17.79
CA LYS A 3 -2.71 -17.48 17.27
C LYS A 3 -1.32 -18.04 17.64
N GLY A 4 -0.28 -17.56 16.97
CA GLY A 4 1.13 -17.87 17.27
C GLY A 4 1.42 -19.35 17.19
N GLY A 5 1.10 -19.98 16.05
CA GLY A 5 1.38 -21.40 15.79
C GLY A 5 0.47 -22.41 16.47
N GLN A 6 -0.43 -21.99 17.37
CA GLN A 6 -1.23 -22.92 18.17
C GLN A 6 -2.22 -23.73 17.33
N LEU A 7 -2.67 -23.23 16.17
CA LEU A 7 -3.47 -24.03 15.24
C LEU A 7 -2.64 -25.14 14.59
N ALA A 8 -1.37 -24.87 14.23
CA ALA A 8 -0.47 -25.92 13.75
C ALA A 8 -0.23 -26.98 14.84
N ARG A 9 -0.03 -26.56 16.10
CA ARG A 9 0.10 -27.47 17.24
C ARG A 9 -1.14 -28.34 17.42
N ALA A 10 -2.34 -27.76 17.31
CA ALA A 10 -3.60 -28.50 17.42
C ALA A 10 -3.83 -29.49 16.26
N ALA A 11 -3.31 -29.19 15.06
CA ALA A 11 -3.42 -30.06 13.89
C ALA A 11 -2.38 -31.19 13.88
N SER A 12 -1.26 -31.02 14.59
CA SER A 12 -0.18 -32.01 14.64
C SER A 12 -0.70 -33.38 15.16
N PRO A 13 -0.29 -34.52 14.55
CA PRO A 13 0.71 -34.68 13.49
C PRO A 13 0.13 -34.70 12.06
N ALA A 14 -1.10 -34.22 11.83
CA ALA A 14 -1.67 -34.15 10.50
C ALA A 14 -0.85 -33.23 9.59
N ARG A 15 -0.94 -33.45 8.27
CA ARG A 15 -0.34 -32.51 7.30
C ARG A 15 -1.21 -31.25 7.26
N LEU A 16 -0.59 -30.09 7.43
CA LEU A 16 -1.24 -28.79 7.34
C LEU A 16 -0.68 -28.03 6.12
N VAL A 17 -1.57 -27.48 5.30
CA VAL A 17 -1.22 -26.61 4.17
C VAL A 17 -1.96 -25.30 4.35
N THR A 18 -1.21 -24.22 4.51
CA THR A 18 -1.71 -22.86 4.67
C THR A 18 -1.45 -22.05 3.40
N LEU A 19 -2.53 -21.59 2.77
CA LEU A 19 -2.50 -20.74 1.59
C LEU A 19 -2.85 -19.31 2.01
N VAL A 20 -1.94 -18.38 1.77
CA VAL A 20 -2.02 -17.01 2.29
C VAL A 20 -2.26 -16.02 1.16
N ILE A 21 -3.21 -15.11 1.37
CA ILE A 21 -3.29 -13.83 0.64
C ILE A 21 -2.85 -12.77 1.65
N SER A 22 -1.80 -12.02 1.34
CA SER A 22 -1.20 -11.05 2.24
C SER A 22 -1.69 -9.64 1.93
N ASP A 23 -2.25 -8.99 2.94
CA ASP A 23 -2.60 -7.57 3.00
C ASP A 23 -1.62 -6.77 3.87
N ILE A 24 -0.44 -7.34 4.16
CA ILE A 24 0.62 -6.70 4.94
C ILE A 24 1.87 -6.56 4.05
N VAL A 25 2.43 -5.36 4.00
CA VAL A 25 3.66 -5.06 3.28
C VAL A 25 4.78 -6.01 3.72
N GLY A 26 5.46 -6.62 2.75
CA GLY A 26 6.53 -7.60 2.99
C GLY A 26 6.07 -9.01 3.37
N SER A 27 4.76 -9.23 3.54
CA SER A 27 4.17 -10.54 3.86
C SER A 27 4.76 -11.25 5.10
N PRO A 28 4.94 -10.58 6.25
CA PRO A 28 5.40 -11.22 7.49
C PRO A 28 4.33 -12.21 8.00
N LEU A 29 4.59 -13.50 7.86
CA LEU A 29 3.61 -14.57 8.11
C LEU A 29 3.11 -14.63 9.56
N ASP A 30 3.94 -14.21 10.51
CA ASP A 30 3.63 -14.16 11.94
C ASP A 30 2.66 -13.02 12.29
N ALA A 31 2.66 -11.94 11.51
CA ALA A 31 1.68 -10.86 11.63
C ALA A 31 0.34 -11.21 10.96
N ILE A 32 0.36 -11.91 9.81
CA ILE A 32 -0.85 -12.25 9.04
C ILE A 32 -1.75 -13.17 9.86
N ALA A 33 -2.97 -12.70 10.16
CA ALA A 33 -3.91 -13.36 11.08
C ALA A 33 -3.32 -13.69 12.47
N SER A 34 -2.22 -13.02 12.86
CA SER A 34 -1.38 -13.35 14.03
C SER A 34 -0.78 -14.75 13.98
N GLY A 35 -0.41 -15.20 12.78
CA GLY A 35 0.41 -16.37 12.53
C GLY A 35 -0.08 -17.67 13.15
N PRO A 36 -1.36 -18.08 13.01
CA PRO A 36 -1.89 -19.25 13.74
C PRO A 36 -1.22 -20.57 13.34
N THR A 37 -0.60 -20.63 12.15
CA THR A 37 -0.01 -21.85 11.59
C THR A 37 1.52 -21.76 11.38
N VAL A 38 2.12 -20.67 11.83
CA VAL A 38 3.56 -20.39 11.74
C VAL A 38 4.14 -20.24 13.15
N PRO A 39 5.45 -20.47 13.33
CA PRO A 39 6.09 -20.30 14.63
C PRO A 39 6.02 -18.85 15.10
N ASP A 40 5.95 -18.68 16.41
CA ASP A 40 6.06 -17.40 17.09
C ASP A 40 7.41 -17.35 17.81
N PRO A 41 8.38 -16.52 17.36
CA PRO A 41 9.68 -16.42 18.00
C PRO A 41 9.64 -15.64 19.32
N THR A 42 8.56 -14.90 19.59
CA THR A 42 8.43 -14.07 20.79
C THR A 42 8.03 -14.89 22.01
N THR A 43 8.12 -14.28 23.19
CA THR A 43 7.87 -14.94 24.47
C THR A 43 6.92 -14.14 25.35
N PHE A 44 6.43 -14.79 26.42
CA PHE A 44 5.74 -14.10 27.51
C PHE A 44 6.56 -12.95 28.11
N VAL A 45 7.89 -13.08 28.17
CA VAL A 45 8.79 -12.02 28.65
C VAL A 45 8.75 -10.82 27.72
N ASP A 46 8.77 -11.04 26.41
CA ASP A 46 8.66 -9.97 25.41
C ASP A 46 7.33 -9.24 25.53
N ALA A 47 6.23 -9.98 25.73
CA ALA A 47 4.91 -9.40 25.94
C ALA A 47 4.87 -8.50 27.19
N LEU A 48 5.46 -8.94 28.32
CA LEU A 48 5.58 -8.12 29.52
C LEU A 48 6.46 -6.88 29.31
N ALA A 49 7.56 -7.03 28.58
CA ALA A 49 8.46 -5.93 28.24
C ALA A 49 7.75 -4.87 27.38
N ILE A 50 6.88 -5.27 26.44
CA ILE A 50 6.04 -4.38 25.65
C ILE A 50 5.06 -3.61 26.55
N LEU A 51 4.37 -4.28 27.48
CA LEU A 51 3.46 -3.59 28.42
C LEU A 51 4.19 -2.53 29.26
N ALA A 52 5.39 -2.86 29.75
CA ALA A 52 6.20 -1.93 30.52
C ALA A 52 6.70 -0.75 29.66
N LYS A 53 7.20 -1.03 28.44
CA LYS A 53 7.68 -0.02 27.49
C LYS A 53 6.64 1.06 27.22
N TYR A 54 5.38 0.68 27.05
CA TYR A 54 4.27 1.59 26.77
C TYR A 54 3.51 2.05 28.02
N ARG A 55 3.98 1.71 29.24
CA ARG A 55 3.34 2.06 30.53
C ARG A 55 1.88 1.59 30.63
N LEU A 56 1.62 0.40 30.11
CA LEU A 56 0.30 -0.24 30.07
C LEU A 56 0.10 -1.29 31.17
N THR A 57 1.14 -1.61 31.95
CA THR A 57 1.10 -2.68 32.97
C THR A 57 -0.07 -2.53 33.94
N ASP A 58 -0.37 -1.31 34.39
CA ASP A 58 -1.46 -1.04 35.34
C ASP A 58 -2.81 -0.77 34.65
N GLN A 59 -2.83 -0.72 33.31
CA GLN A 59 -4.03 -0.47 32.50
C GLN A 59 -4.65 -1.76 31.94
N VAL A 60 -3.89 -2.85 31.89
CA VAL A 60 -4.40 -4.14 31.42
C VAL A 60 -5.20 -4.86 32.51
N PRO A 61 -6.21 -5.68 32.15
CA PRO A 61 -6.96 -6.46 33.12
C PRO A 61 -6.04 -7.37 33.97
N PRO A 62 -6.27 -7.49 35.30
CA PRO A 62 -5.42 -8.31 36.17
C PRO A 62 -5.24 -9.76 35.70
N ALA A 63 -6.27 -10.35 35.08
CA ALA A 63 -6.21 -11.71 34.55
C ALA A 63 -5.20 -11.89 33.39
N VAL A 64 -5.02 -10.85 32.56
CA VAL A 64 -4.04 -10.85 31.47
C VAL A 64 -2.64 -10.82 32.06
N LEU A 65 -2.38 -9.87 32.96
CA LEU A 65 -1.09 -9.72 33.61
C LEU A 65 -0.69 -10.97 34.41
N ALA A 66 -1.64 -11.58 35.12
CA ALA A 66 -1.43 -12.84 35.83
C ALA A 66 -1.03 -13.97 34.87
N THR A 67 -1.70 -14.10 33.72
CA THR A 67 -1.38 -15.11 32.72
C THR A 67 0.02 -14.91 32.12
N LEU A 68 0.38 -13.68 31.76
CA LEU A 68 1.70 -13.35 31.23
C LEU A 68 2.80 -13.62 32.26
N ARG A 69 2.58 -13.29 33.54
CA ARG A 69 3.55 -13.55 34.62
C ARG A 69 3.73 -15.04 34.88
N ARG A 70 2.65 -15.82 34.92
CA ARG A 70 2.73 -17.29 35.02
C ARG A 70 3.50 -17.89 33.85
N GLY A 71 3.22 -17.44 32.63
CA GLY A 71 3.95 -17.85 31.44
C GLY A 71 5.44 -17.51 31.49
N ALA A 72 5.80 -16.29 31.90
CA ALA A 72 7.19 -15.89 32.10
C ALA A 72 7.90 -16.68 33.23
N ALA A 73 7.15 -17.19 34.21
CA ALA A 73 7.65 -18.08 35.26
C ALA A 73 7.71 -19.57 34.83
N GLY A 74 7.28 -19.90 33.61
CA GLY A 74 7.26 -21.28 33.09
C GLY A 74 6.07 -22.12 33.58
N GLU A 75 5.07 -21.51 34.22
CA GLU A 75 3.87 -22.21 34.71
C GLU A 75 2.81 -22.41 33.61
N GLU A 76 2.95 -21.72 32.48
CA GLU A 76 2.11 -21.85 31.29
C GLU A 76 2.98 -22.15 30.07
N PRO A 77 2.54 -23.01 29.14
CA PRO A 77 3.31 -23.32 27.95
C PRO A 77 3.39 -22.12 27.01
N GLU A 78 4.58 -21.91 26.46
CA GLU A 78 4.84 -20.88 25.46
C GLU A 78 4.14 -21.19 24.11
N THR A 79 3.98 -20.16 23.28
CA THR A 79 3.65 -20.33 21.87
C THR A 79 4.71 -21.22 21.17
N PRO A 80 4.30 -22.11 20.25
CA PRO A 80 5.20 -22.93 19.46
C PRO A 80 6.35 -22.14 18.85
N LYS A 81 7.58 -22.56 19.17
CA LYS A 81 8.81 -21.94 18.69
C LYS A 81 9.23 -22.53 17.34
N PRO A 82 10.16 -21.91 16.60
CA PRO A 82 10.54 -22.36 15.25
C PRO A 82 10.95 -23.84 15.14
N ASP A 83 11.46 -24.44 16.21
CA ASP A 83 11.90 -25.82 16.32
C ASP A 83 10.82 -26.79 16.86
N ASP A 84 9.60 -26.31 17.12
CA ASP A 84 8.51 -27.14 17.64
C ASP A 84 8.11 -28.24 16.62
N PRO A 85 8.07 -29.53 17.02
CA PRO A 85 7.68 -30.63 16.14
C PRO A 85 6.30 -30.47 15.47
N ALA A 86 5.42 -29.63 16.01
CA ALA A 86 4.15 -29.26 15.38
C ALA A 86 4.30 -28.76 13.94
N PHE A 87 5.44 -28.18 13.59
CA PHE A 87 5.68 -27.63 12.26
C PHE A 87 6.28 -28.63 11.26
N ALA A 88 6.69 -29.83 11.69
CA ALA A 88 7.37 -30.81 10.85
C ALA A 88 6.58 -31.22 9.58
N ARG A 89 5.24 -31.07 9.61
CA ARG A 89 4.33 -31.38 8.49
C ARG A 89 3.45 -30.19 8.10
N SER A 90 3.85 -28.99 8.49
CA SER A 90 3.18 -27.74 8.13
C SER A 90 3.88 -27.10 6.94
N HIS A 91 3.11 -26.67 5.95
CA HIS A 91 3.59 -25.95 4.77
C HIS A 91 2.78 -24.67 4.62
N VAL A 92 3.47 -23.53 4.44
CA VAL A 92 2.84 -22.23 4.25
C VAL A 92 3.28 -21.67 2.91
N THR A 93 2.35 -21.11 2.14
CA THR A 93 2.63 -20.49 0.84
C THR A 93 1.82 -19.22 0.69
N VAL A 94 2.49 -18.11 0.38
CA VAL A 94 1.84 -16.87 -0.04
C VAL A 94 1.46 -17.01 -1.51
N LEU A 95 0.16 -17.07 -1.77
CA LEU A 95 -0.41 -17.17 -3.12
C LEU A 95 -0.51 -15.80 -3.80
N ALA A 96 -0.84 -14.77 -3.03
CA ALA A 96 -0.98 -13.41 -3.52
C ALA A 96 -0.54 -12.41 -2.45
N ASP A 97 0.13 -11.36 -2.90
CA ASP A 97 0.59 -10.22 -2.11
C ASP A 97 0.78 -9.02 -3.04
N ASN A 98 1.19 -7.88 -2.47
CA ASN A 98 1.42 -6.66 -3.24
C ASN A 98 2.42 -6.88 -4.38
N ALA A 99 3.49 -7.65 -4.11
CA ALA A 99 4.52 -7.94 -5.09
C ALA A 99 3.99 -8.76 -6.28
N THR A 100 3.03 -9.65 -6.04
CA THR A 100 2.32 -10.40 -7.08
C THR A 100 1.53 -9.45 -7.99
N ALA A 101 0.77 -8.52 -7.42
CA ALA A 101 0.03 -7.53 -8.20
C ALA A 101 0.95 -6.56 -8.95
N ALA A 102 2.02 -6.07 -8.31
CA ALA A 102 2.98 -5.16 -8.92
C ALA A 102 3.75 -5.81 -10.09
N ARG A 103 4.18 -7.06 -9.96
CA ARG A 103 4.80 -7.82 -11.06
C ARG A 103 3.83 -8.04 -12.22
N ALA A 104 2.56 -8.30 -11.94
CA ALA A 104 1.54 -8.42 -12.98
C ALA A 104 1.35 -7.09 -13.74
N ALA A 105 1.34 -5.95 -13.03
CA ALA A 105 1.28 -4.63 -13.65
C ALA A 105 2.50 -4.33 -14.54
N VAL A 106 3.71 -4.70 -14.10
CA VAL A 106 4.95 -4.58 -14.91
C VAL A 106 4.87 -5.43 -16.18
N ALA A 107 4.43 -6.69 -16.06
CA ALA A 107 4.29 -7.59 -17.21
C ALA A 107 3.26 -7.05 -18.23
N GLU A 108 2.12 -6.57 -17.74
CA GLU A 108 1.08 -6.00 -18.60
C GLU A 108 1.53 -4.69 -19.26
N ALA A 109 2.22 -3.81 -18.53
CA ALA A 109 2.79 -2.60 -19.11
C ALA A 109 3.79 -2.93 -20.25
N GLY A 110 4.63 -3.96 -20.07
CA GLY A 110 5.51 -4.45 -21.12
C GLY A 110 4.76 -4.97 -22.35
N ARG A 111 3.65 -5.70 -22.14
CA ARG A 111 2.78 -6.19 -23.22
C ARG A 111 2.11 -5.04 -23.99
N LEU A 112 1.82 -3.94 -23.31
CA LEU A 112 1.27 -2.71 -23.89
C LEU A 112 2.33 -1.82 -24.56
N GLY A 113 3.60 -2.22 -24.57
CA GLY A 113 4.68 -1.52 -25.26
C GLY A 113 5.44 -0.49 -24.42
N PHE A 114 5.21 -0.43 -23.11
CA PHE A 114 6.01 0.40 -22.21
C PHE A 114 7.32 -0.30 -21.82
N HIS A 115 8.37 0.50 -21.66
CA HIS A 115 9.51 0.08 -20.87
C HIS A 115 9.09 0.10 -19.39
N ALA A 116 8.96 -1.08 -18.79
CA ALA A 116 8.42 -1.24 -17.45
C ALA A 116 9.51 -1.48 -16.41
N LEU A 117 9.40 -0.83 -15.24
CA LEU A 117 10.29 -1.02 -14.09
C LEU A 117 9.48 -1.19 -12.82
N LEU A 118 9.80 -2.22 -12.03
CA LEU A 118 9.36 -2.32 -10.64
C LEU A 118 10.30 -1.49 -9.75
N LEU A 119 9.81 -0.38 -9.21
CA LEU A 119 10.56 0.49 -8.31
C LEU A 119 10.71 -0.13 -6.92
N SER A 120 9.60 -0.53 -6.30
CA SER A 120 9.55 -1.14 -4.98
C SER A 120 8.18 -1.73 -4.69
N THR A 121 8.10 -2.71 -3.80
CA THR A 121 6.86 -3.27 -3.21
C THR A 121 6.79 -3.00 -1.70
N TYR A 122 7.58 -2.04 -1.22
CA TYR A 122 7.76 -1.67 0.18
C TYR A 122 7.59 -0.15 0.37
N ILE A 123 6.78 0.50 -0.47
CA ILE A 123 6.51 1.93 -0.30
C ILE A 123 5.60 2.11 0.92
N GLU A 124 6.13 2.77 1.94
CA GLU A 124 5.41 3.15 3.15
C GLU A 124 5.72 4.62 3.47
N GLY A 125 4.85 5.26 4.25
CA GLY A 125 5.03 6.62 4.71
C GLY A 125 3.80 7.51 4.50
N GLU A 126 3.99 8.80 4.76
CA GLU A 126 2.93 9.81 4.65
C GLU A 126 2.56 10.04 3.18
N ALA A 127 1.28 9.80 2.85
CA ALA A 127 0.78 9.70 1.48
C ALA A 127 1.14 10.90 0.60
N ARG A 128 0.95 12.13 1.12
CA ARG A 128 1.27 13.37 0.38
C ARG A 128 2.75 13.52 0.04
N GLU A 129 3.64 13.04 0.93
CA GLU A 129 5.09 13.11 0.73
C GLU A 129 5.58 12.02 -0.22
N VAL A 130 4.97 10.84 -0.17
CA VAL A 130 5.17 9.79 -1.18
C VAL A 130 4.74 10.30 -2.55
N GLY A 131 3.56 10.91 -2.67
CA GLY A 131 3.09 11.54 -3.91
C GLY A 131 4.06 12.57 -4.47
N ARG A 132 4.58 13.45 -3.61
CA ARG A 132 5.61 14.43 -3.98
C ARG A 132 6.89 13.76 -4.49
N THR A 133 7.33 12.68 -3.84
CA THR A 133 8.55 11.93 -4.21
C THR A 133 8.37 11.24 -5.56
N LEU A 134 7.25 10.54 -5.77
CA LEU A 134 6.92 9.87 -7.02
C LEU A 134 6.79 10.87 -8.17
N ALA A 135 6.26 12.07 -7.93
CA ALA A 135 6.23 13.13 -8.92
C ALA A 135 7.64 13.61 -9.35
N GLY A 136 8.61 13.59 -8.44
CA GLY A 136 10.03 13.84 -8.76
C GLY A 136 10.59 12.78 -9.71
N ILE A 137 10.32 11.51 -9.43
CA ILE A 137 10.69 10.39 -10.31
C ILE A 137 10.02 10.51 -11.68
N ALA A 138 8.74 10.89 -11.70
CA ALA A 138 7.98 11.10 -12.92
C ALA A 138 8.57 12.22 -13.78
N ARG A 139 9.04 13.31 -13.16
CA ARG A 139 9.73 14.41 -13.84
C ARG A 139 11.07 13.96 -14.42
N GLU A 140 11.86 13.19 -13.67
CA GLU A 140 13.12 12.64 -14.13
C GLU A 140 12.89 11.73 -15.36
N ALA A 141 11.99 10.76 -15.25
CA ALA A 141 11.67 9.84 -16.34
C ALA A 141 11.14 10.55 -17.59
N ALA A 142 10.29 11.56 -17.40
CA ALA A 142 9.75 12.34 -18.51
C ALA A 142 10.81 13.23 -19.20
N THR A 143 11.79 13.74 -18.45
CA THR A 143 12.76 14.75 -18.94
C THR A 143 14.03 14.12 -19.48
N THR A 144 14.58 13.13 -18.77
CA THR A 144 15.89 12.53 -19.06
C THR A 144 15.80 11.10 -19.59
N GLY A 145 14.67 10.42 -19.38
CA GLY A 145 14.54 8.99 -19.67
C GLY A 145 15.22 8.09 -18.62
N HIS A 146 15.55 8.63 -17.45
CA HIS A 146 16.01 7.84 -16.30
C HIS A 146 14.90 7.70 -15.23
N PRO A 147 14.82 6.58 -14.50
CA PRO A 147 15.65 5.38 -14.63
C PRO A 147 15.29 4.51 -15.85
N VAL A 148 14.19 4.82 -16.55
CA VAL A 148 13.68 4.04 -17.68
C VAL A 148 13.29 4.93 -18.86
N ALA A 149 13.67 4.51 -20.06
CA ALA A 149 13.39 5.24 -21.30
C ALA A 149 11.89 5.32 -21.59
N ARG A 150 11.47 6.39 -22.26
CA ARG A 150 10.08 6.58 -22.70
C ARG A 150 9.78 5.71 -23.94
N PRO A 151 8.55 5.19 -24.11
CA PRO A 151 7.41 5.28 -23.20
C PRO A 151 7.64 4.44 -21.94
N ALA A 152 7.56 5.05 -20.76
CA ALA A 152 7.95 4.43 -19.49
C ALA A 152 6.73 4.10 -18.63
N CYS A 153 6.78 2.96 -17.94
CA CYS A 153 5.86 2.61 -16.87
C CYS A 153 6.66 2.20 -15.62
N ILE A 154 6.69 3.04 -14.60
CA ILE A 154 7.33 2.73 -13.33
C ILE A 154 6.24 2.31 -12.36
N VAL A 155 6.33 1.09 -11.85
CA VAL A 155 5.38 0.48 -10.93
C VAL A 155 5.98 0.50 -9.53
N ALA A 156 5.22 0.97 -8.56
CA ALA A 156 5.51 0.83 -7.15
C ALA A 156 4.30 0.25 -6.42
N GLY A 157 4.53 -0.36 -5.28
CA GLY A 157 3.49 -0.87 -4.41
C GLY A 157 3.91 -0.84 -2.95
N GLY A 158 2.94 -0.96 -2.07
CA GLY A 158 3.11 -0.86 -0.63
C GLY A 158 1.80 -0.37 0.01
N GLU A 159 1.88 0.31 1.14
CA GLU A 159 0.73 0.84 1.86
C GLU A 159 1.12 2.19 2.49
N THR A 160 0.49 3.27 2.03
CA THR A 160 0.74 4.60 2.61
C THR A 160 -0.23 4.90 3.75
N THR A 161 0.07 5.92 4.55
CA THR A 161 -0.82 6.37 5.62
C THR A 161 -1.07 7.86 5.50
N VAL A 162 -2.22 8.29 6.03
CA VAL A 162 -2.57 9.70 6.16
C VAL A 162 -2.63 10.05 7.63
N THR A 163 -1.83 11.03 8.06
CA THR A 163 -2.03 11.67 9.36
C THR A 163 -3.22 12.61 9.27
N VAL A 164 -4.36 12.19 9.81
CA VAL A 164 -5.60 12.99 9.73
C VAL A 164 -5.53 14.15 10.73
N THR A 165 -5.52 15.37 10.20
CA THR A 165 -5.54 16.63 10.96
C THR A 165 -6.76 17.49 10.66
N GLY A 166 -7.39 17.30 9.50
CA GLY A 166 -8.61 17.98 9.08
C GLY A 166 -9.87 17.12 9.24
N ASN A 167 -11.00 17.67 8.81
CA ASN A 167 -12.31 17.00 8.80
C ASN A 167 -12.79 16.70 7.37
N GLY A 168 -11.87 16.72 6.40
CA GLY A 168 -12.17 16.47 5.00
C GLY A 168 -12.52 15.02 4.70
N ARG A 169 -12.85 14.77 3.43
CA ARG A 169 -13.04 13.43 2.88
C ARG A 169 -11.94 13.11 1.88
N GLY A 170 -11.35 11.93 2.01
CA GLY A 170 -10.29 11.45 1.13
C GLY A 170 -9.75 10.11 1.58
N GLY A 171 -8.68 9.68 0.93
CA GLY A 171 -7.94 8.47 1.28
C GLY A 171 -6.47 8.62 0.92
N ARG A 172 -5.67 7.62 1.29
CA ARG A 172 -4.22 7.64 1.12
C ARG A 172 -3.82 7.70 -0.35
N ASN A 173 -4.49 6.96 -1.22
CA ASN A 173 -4.19 6.96 -2.66
C ASN A 173 -4.60 8.29 -3.33
N GLN A 174 -5.72 8.87 -2.88
CA GLN A 174 -6.13 10.21 -3.28
C GLN A 174 -5.13 11.29 -2.83
N GLU A 175 -4.56 11.19 -1.62
CA GLU A 175 -3.52 12.12 -1.16
C GLU A 175 -2.18 11.91 -1.86
N VAL A 176 -1.81 10.68 -2.26
CA VAL A 176 -0.66 10.43 -3.14
C VAL A 176 -0.84 11.20 -4.46
N ALA A 177 -2.00 11.08 -5.11
CA ALA A 177 -2.29 11.79 -6.36
C ALA A 177 -2.29 13.32 -6.16
N LEU A 178 -2.99 13.84 -5.14
CA LEU A 178 -3.06 15.28 -4.90
C LEU A 178 -1.69 15.88 -4.49
N GLY A 179 -0.89 15.15 -3.71
CA GLY A 179 0.49 15.51 -3.36
C GLY A 179 1.41 15.60 -4.58
N ALA A 180 1.14 14.80 -5.61
CA ALA A 180 1.88 14.83 -6.88
C ALA A 180 1.47 15.98 -7.81
N ALA A 181 0.24 16.52 -7.69
CA ALA A 181 -0.32 17.47 -8.64
C ALA A 181 0.52 18.76 -8.81
N ARG A 182 1.03 19.34 -7.72
CA ARG A 182 1.87 20.56 -7.80
C ARG A 182 3.25 20.29 -8.41
N PRO A 183 4.02 19.28 -7.96
CA PRO A 183 5.30 18.97 -8.59
C PRO A 183 5.20 18.49 -10.04
N MET A 184 4.06 17.94 -10.47
CA MET A 184 3.82 17.54 -11.87
C MET A 184 3.28 18.65 -12.75
N ALA A 185 2.89 19.81 -12.20
CA ALA A 185 2.26 20.88 -12.96
C ALA A 185 3.06 21.26 -14.21
N GLY A 186 2.37 21.31 -15.36
CA GLY A 186 2.92 21.61 -16.68
C GLY A 186 3.79 20.51 -17.29
N LEU A 187 3.87 19.31 -16.70
CA LEU A 187 4.63 18.18 -17.26
C LEU A 187 3.78 17.41 -18.28
N PRO A 188 4.04 17.54 -19.60
CA PRO A 188 3.19 16.94 -20.63
C PRO A 188 3.42 15.45 -20.76
N GLY A 189 2.34 14.69 -21.04
CA GLY A 189 2.43 13.27 -21.33
C GLY A 189 2.83 12.39 -20.15
N THR A 190 2.65 12.89 -18.92
CA THR A 190 2.94 12.15 -17.69
C THR A 190 1.70 12.00 -16.84
N LEU A 191 1.50 10.79 -16.29
CA LEU A 191 0.39 10.45 -15.41
C LEU A 191 0.94 9.71 -14.19
N LEU A 192 0.54 10.12 -13.00
CA LEU A 192 0.67 9.33 -11.78
C LEU A 192 -0.70 8.74 -11.45
N VAL A 193 -0.75 7.46 -11.13
CA VAL A 193 -1.95 6.71 -10.74
C VAL A 193 -1.66 6.09 -9.38
N SER A 194 -2.57 6.21 -8.42
CA SER A 194 -2.49 5.50 -7.14
C SER A 194 -3.84 4.90 -6.82
N PHE A 195 -3.89 3.62 -6.45
CA PHE A 195 -5.14 2.96 -6.08
C PHE A 195 -4.94 1.78 -5.13
N ALA A 196 -5.94 1.58 -4.27
CA ALA A 196 -6.08 0.42 -3.41
C ALA A 196 -6.64 -0.77 -4.21
N THR A 197 -6.01 -1.93 -4.05
CA THR A 197 -6.40 -3.14 -4.77
C THR A 197 -7.75 -3.72 -4.34
N ASP A 198 -8.28 -3.31 -3.18
CA ASP A 198 -9.62 -3.68 -2.70
C ASP A 198 -10.76 -2.85 -3.32
N GLY A 199 -10.40 -1.79 -4.05
CA GLY A 199 -11.35 -0.90 -4.71
C GLY A 199 -11.87 0.25 -3.84
N THR A 200 -11.34 0.43 -2.63
CA THR A 200 -11.78 1.47 -1.68
C THR A 200 -10.60 2.21 -1.05
N ASP A 201 -10.63 3.55 -1.10
CA ASP A 201 -9.59 4.42 -0.53
C ASP A 201 -10.20 5.40 0.47
N GLY A 202 -9.89 5.19 1.75
CA GLY A 202 -10.52 5.92 2.85
C GLY A 202 -12.03 5.68 2.96
N PRO A 203 -12.78 6.54 3.66
CA PRO A 203 -14.24 6.47 3.73
C PRO A 203 -14.90 7.05 2.47
N THR A 204 -14.55 6.50 1.30
CA THR A 204 -15.03 6.95 -0.01
C THR A 204 -15.44 5.77 -0.89
N ASP A 205 -16.05 6.04 -2.04
CA ASP A 205 -16.41 5.08 -3.08
C ASP A 205 -15.41 5.07 -4.26
N ALA A 206 -14.26 5.72 -4.09
CA ALA A 206 -13.14 5.66 -5.02
C ALA A 206 -12.09 4.69 -4.50
N ALA A 207 -11.39 4.00 -5.40
CA ALA A 207 -10.23 3.18 -5.09
C ALA A 207 -8.94 4.00 -4.97
N GLY A 208 -8.97 5.27 -5.40
CA GLY A 208 -7.82 6.13 -5.47
C GLY A 208 -8.02 7.21 -6.53
N ALA A 209 -6.92 7.69 -7.11
CA ALA A 209 -6.97 8.80 -8.05
C ALA A 209 -5.77 8.83 -9.00
N VAL A 210 -5.87 9.70 -10.00
CA VAL A 210 -4.79 10.04 -10.91
C VAL A 210 -4.35 11.51 -10.74
N ALA A 211 -3.14 11.82 -11.16
CA ALA A 211 -2.67 13.19 -11.30
C ALA A 211 -1.83 13.32 -12.58
N ASP A 212 -2.16 14.31 -13.39
CA ASP A 212 -1.39 14.68 -14.59
C ASP A 212 -0.86 16.11 -14.48
N GLY A 213 -0.08 16.55 -15.49
CA GLY A 213 0.47 17.90 -15.50
C GLY A 213 -0.54 19.04 -15.56
N THR A 214 -1.82 18.75 -15.77
CA THR A 214 -2.91 19.72 -15.85
C THR A 214 -3.90 19.66 -14.68
N THR A 215 -3.87 18.61 -13.84
CA THR A 215 -4.71 18.47 -12.64
C THR A 215 -4.75 19.75 -11.79
N LEU A 216 -3.57 20.36 -11.52
CA LEU A 216 -3.48 21.60 -10.73
C LEU A 216 -4.22 22.78 -11.39
N ALA A 217 -4.11 22.91 -12.71
CA ALA A 217 -4.77 23.97 -13.47
C ALA A 217 -6.29 23.74 -13.52
N ARG A 218 -6.74 22.50 -13.75
CA ARG A 218 -8.16 22.13 -13.73
C ARG A 218 -8.81 22.42 -12.38
N ALA A 219 -8.14 22.09 -11.28
CA ALA A 219 -8.64 22.33 -9.93
C ALA A 219 -8.85 23.83 -9.67
N ARG A 220 -7.85 24.66 -9.98
CA ARG A 220 -7.95 26.12 -9.82
C ARG A 220 -9.03 26.75 -10.69
N ALA A 221 -9.18 26.27 -11.94
CA ALA A 221 -10.24 26.74 -12.83
C ALA A 221 -11.65 26.43 -12.28
N ARG A 222 -11.78 25.40 -11.44
CA ARG A 222 -13.01 25.04 -10.72
C ARG A 222 -13.12 25.69 -9.33
N GLY A 223 -12.23 26.62 -8.98
CA GLY A 223 -12.28 27.38 -7.72
C GLY A 223 -11.70 26.63 -6.51
N PHE A 224 -11.06 25.48 -6.70
CA PHE A 224 -10.40 24.75 -5.62
C PHE A 224 -9.02 25.33 -5.29
N ASP A 225 -8.64 25.26 -4.02
CA ASP A 225 -7.25 25.43 -3.57
C ASP A 225 -6.63 24.07 -3.22
N PRO A 226 -5.83 23.47 -4.11
CA PRO A 226 -5.22 22.16 -3.89
C PRO A 226 -4.37 22.06 -2.62
N ALA A 227 -3.69 23.14 -2.22
CA ALA A 227 -2.86 23.11 -1.02
C ALA A 227 -3.72 23.04 0.26
N ARG A 228 -4.83 23.79 0.28
CA ARG A 228 -5.81 23.74 1.35
C ARG A 228 -6.48 22.37 1.44
N HIS A 229 -6.96 21.83 0.32
CA HIS A 229 -7.62 20.52 0.29
C HIS A 229 -6.70 19.41 0.80
N LEU A 230 -5.42 19.44 0.45
CA LEU A 230 -4.44 18.50 0.97
C LEU A 230 -4.20 18.69 2.48
N ALA A 231 -4.10 19.94 2.95
CA ALA A 231 -3.93 20.25 4.38
C ALA A 231 -5.12 19.84 5.25
N GLU A 232 -6.34 19.91 4.70
CA GLU A 232 -7.59 19.59 5.40
C GLU A 232 -8.01 18.11 5.25
N ASN A 233 -7.16 17.26 4.65
CA ASN A 233 -7.46 15.85 4.31
C ASN A 233 -8.72 15.70 3.44
N ASP A 234 -8.96 16.66 2.54
CA ASP A 234 -10.17 16.81 1.73
C ASP A 234 -9.89 16.61 0.24
N ALA A 235 -9.11 15.56 -0.10
CA ALA A 235 -8.71 15.28 -1.48
C ALA A 235 -9.89 14.87 -2.38
N TYR A 236 -10.87 14.16 -1.84
CA TYR A 236 -11.98 13.57 -2.59
C TYR A 236 -12.78 14.60 -3.41
N PRO A 237 -13.38 15.66 -2.82
CA PRO A 237 -14.25 16.56 -3.57
C PRO A 237 -13.50 17.34 -4.67
N LEU A 238 -12.22 17.62 -4.46
CA LEU A 238 -11.38 18.26 -5.47
C LEU A 238 -11.13 17.30 -6.64
N LEU A 239 -10.72 16.07 -6.36
CA LEU A 239 -10.40 15.07 -7.39
C LEU A 239 -11.64 14.63 -8.17
N ASP A 240 -12.78 14.48 -7.49
CA ASP A 240 -14.09 14.29 -8.12
C ASP A 240 -14.45 15.49 -9.00
N ALA A 241 -14.27 16.67 -8.40
CA ALA A 241 -14.20 18.00 -8.99
C ALA A 241 -13.59 17.99 -10.38
N VAL A 242 -12.37 17.43 -10.53
CA VAL A 242 -11.57 17.46 -11.77
C VAL A 242 -11.73 16.23 -12.66
N GLY A 243 -12.46 15.20 -12.24
CA GLY A 243 -12.62 13.94 -12.96
C GLY A 243 -11.45 12.96 -12.81
N ASP A 244 -10.68 13.08 -11.72
CA ASP A 244 -9.42 12.35 -11.52
C ASP A 244 -9.56 11.17 -10.54
N LEU A 245 -10.78 10.83 -10.09
CA LEU A 245 -11.02 9.67 -9.23
C LEU A 245 -11.06 8.36 -10.01
N ILE A 246 -10.53 7.31 -9.40
CA ILE A 246 -10.59 5.94 -9.91
C ILE A 246 -11.72 5.21 -9.18
N ARG A 247 -12.75 4.79 -9.91
CA ARG A 247 -13.92 4.09 -9.36
C ARG A 247 -14.04 2.73 -10.04
N ILE A 248 -13.55 1.69 -9.36
CA ILE A 248 -13.59 0.30 -9.86
C ILE A 248 -14.60 -0.58 -9.10
N GLY A 249 -15.14 -0.08 -7.98
CA GLY A 249 -15.98 -0.86 -7.08
C GLY A 249 -15.19 -1.91 -6.29
N PRO A 250 -15.84 -2.66 -5.40
CA PRO A 250 -15.17 -3.65 -4.57
C PRO A 250 -14.62 -4.80 -5.43
N THR A 251 -13.33 -5.09 -5.26
CA THR A 251 -12.65 -6.15 -6.02
C THR A 251 -12.71 -7.52 -5.32
N ASN A 252 -13.13 -7.55 -4.05
CA ASN A 252 -13.15 -8.72 -3.18
C ASN A 252 -11.77 -9.37 -2.95
N THR A 253 -10.69 -8.59 -3.05
CA THR A 253 -9.34 -8.97 -2.66
C THR A 253 -8.66 -7.78 -2.00
N ASN A 254 -7.59 -7.97 -1.24
CA ASN A 254 -6.75 -6.87 -0.77
C ASN A 254 -5.29 -7.33 -0.72
N VAL A 255 -4.44 -6.63 -1.45
CA VAL A 255 -2.98 -6.76 -1.44
C VAL A 255 -2.32 -5.38 -1.43
N ASN A 256 -2.93 -4.45 -0.69
CA ASN A 256 -2.49 -3.06 -0.50
C ASN A 256 -2.61 -2.19 -1.75
N ASP A 257 -1.74 -1.18 -1.90
CA ASP A 257 -1.80 -0.16 -2.93
C ASP A 257 -0.86 -0.45 -4.11
N LEU A 258 -1.27 -0.01 -5.29
CA LEU A 258 -0.41 0.12 -6.47
C LEU A 258 -0.32 1.59 -6.89
N MET A 259 0.90 2.00 -7.21
CA MET A 259 1.26 3.32 -7.71
C MET A 259 1.96 3.17 -9.07
N LEU A 260 1.47 3.86 -10.10
CA LEU A 260 2.01 3.79 -11.45
C LEU A 260 2.42 5.18 -11.91
N ILE A 261 3.61 5.30 -12.48
CA ILE A 261 4.04 6.48 -13.22
C ILE A 261 4.10 6.10 -14.68
N LEU A 262 3.32 6.78 -15.52
CA LEU A 262 3.34 6.62 -16.97
C LEU A 262 3.94 7.87 -17.60
N CYS A 263 4.91 7.69 -18.48
CA CYS A 263 5.45 8.75 -19.33
C CYS A 263 5.29 8.32 -20.79
N GLY A 264 4.42 8.98 -21.54
CA GLY A 264 4.16 8.69 -22.96
C GLY A 264 5.36 9.01 -23.85
N GLU A 265 5.26 8.80 -25.16
CA GLU A 265 6.34 9.12 -26.10
C GLU A 265 6.77 10.60 -26.00
N ALA A 266 8.06 10.87 -26.23
CA ALA A 266 8.53 12.24 -26.36
C ALA A 266 7.80 12.90 -27.57
N PRO A 267 7.39 14.18 -27.46
CA PRO A 267 6.84 14.88 -28.62
C PRO A 267 7.82 14.76 -29.78
N ARG A 268 7.38 14.21 -30.92
CA ARG A 268 8.21 14.17 -32.13
C ARG A 268 8.53 15.61 -32.50
N ALA A 269 9.81 15.96 -32.57
CA ALA A 269 10.24 17.25 -33.10
C ALA A 269 9.75 17.37 -34.55
N GLY A 270 8.68 18.14 -34.79
CA GLY A 270 8.20 18.51 -36.13
C GLY A 270 7.00 17.77 -36.73
N GLY A 271 6.15 17.08 -35.96
CA GLY A 271 4.90 16.49 -36.49
C GLY A 271 3.67 17.41 -36.31
N PRO A 272 2.74 17.50 -37.28
CA PRO A 272 1.59 18.40 -37.19
C PRO A 272 0.64 17.98 -36.06
N THR A 273 0.14 18.98 -35.33
CA THR A 273 -0.91 18.80 -34.30
C THR A 273 -2.19 18.31 -34.97
N GLY A 274 -2.45 17.00 -34.89
CA GLY A 274 -3.72 16.39 -35.27
C GLY A 274 -4.84 16.85 -34.33
N PRO A 275 -6.11 16.86 -34.80
CA PRO A 275 -7.22 17.39 -34.03
C PRO A 275 -7.50 16.52 -32.80
N ASP A 276 -7.82 17.21 -31.72
CA ASP A 276 -8.24 16.68 -30.42
C ASP A 276 -9.48 15.79 -30.60
N THR A 277 -9.31 14.47 -30.49
CA THR A 277 -10.42 13.51 -30.46
C THR A 277 -10.58 12.98 -29.05
N ARG A 278 -11.31 13.73 -28.22
CA ARG A 278 -12.05 13.18 -27.08
C ARG A 278 -13.48 13.74 -27.13
N ALA A 279 -14.39 12.91 -27.61
CA ALA A 279 -15.83 13.00 -27.37
C ALA A 279 -16.20 11.96 -26.31
#